data_AF-A0A9X8US59-F1
#
_entry.id   AF-A0A9X8US59-F1
#
_cell.length_a   1.000
_cell.length_b   1.000
_cell.length_c   1.000
_cell.angle_alpha   90.00
_cell.angle_beta   90.00
_cell.angle_gamma   90.00
#
_symmetry.space_group_name_H-M   'P 1'
#
loop_
_entity.id
_entity.type
_entity.pdbx_description
1 polymer ?
#
loop_
_entity_poly.entity_id
_entity_poly.type
_entity_poly.pdbx_seq_one_letter_code
_entity_poly.pdbx_strand_id
1 'polypeptide(L)'
;MEKPLSADYDPHRPVSLLKTLGILRRGLGDPTIRLSRSEAWLAFGTPFGDATLQISKPAPTAPATFRAWGPGAHWAIGSAPNLLGALDDWSDFDARIKEGQFPEIIARTRSLHPDFVLPSTGRIFEHAAGAILEQRVTGIEANYAWRWLIRHLGQRAPGPAPEGLMIFPGPQKVASMRRWDWQKARVEGQRANTMARLLQVAGSLQWWAEKPMDHARPTAKAPGTLEAALGSVPGIGPWTIAETLQRSHGSSDHISVGDFHLADFVGQVLTGSRISDGQMLELLAPYAPHRQRVVRLLVLSGQKKQSFGPRYAPLDHRRR
;
A
#
# COMPACT_ATOMS: atom_id res chain seq x y z
N MET A 1 7.80 29.89 -11.67
CA MET A 1 7.53 28.48 -11.34
C MET A 1 8.82 27.86 -10.84
N GLU A 2 8.76 27.14 -9.72
CA GLU A 2 9.92 26.42 -9.18
C GLU A 2 10.39 25.34 -10.17
N LYS A 3 11.69 25.30 -10.46
CA LYS A 3 12.27 24.35 -11.42
C LYS A 3 12.27 22.96 -10.77
N PRO A 4 11.73 21.91 -11.43
CA PRO A 4 11.77 20.56 -10.87
C PRO A 4 13.20 20.02 -10.80
N LEU A 5 13.47 19.20 -9.78
CA LEU A 5 14.53 18.19 -9.89
C LEU A 5 14.03 17.09 -10.82
N SER A 6 14.88 16.59 -11.71
CA SER A 6 14.48 15.56 -12.70
C SER A 6 15.52 14.46 -12.81
N ALA A 7 15.07 13.25 -13.12
CA ALA A 7 15.92 12.10 -13.41
C ALA A 7 15.20 11.16 -14.37
N ASP A 8 15.95 10.45 -15.20
CA ASP A 8 15.43 9.38 -16.05
C ASP A 8 15.81 8.02 -15.45
N TYR A 9 14.94 7.04 -15.63
CA TYR A 9 15.10 5.69 -15.12
C TYR A 9 14.53 4.67 -16.10
N ASP A 10 15.36 3.72 -16.52
CA ASP A 10 14.91 2.54 -17.25
C ASP A 10 14.77 1.35 -16.28
N PRO A 11 13.56 0.82 -16.06
CA PRO A 11 13.37 -0.38 -15.23
C PRO A 11 13.96 -1.66 -15.85
N HIS A 12 14.40 -1.64 -17.12
CA HIS A 12 14.88 -2.79 -17.89
C HIS A 12 13.89 -3.96 -17.96
N ARG A 13 12.61 -3.66 -17.79
CA ARG A 13 11.46 -4.56 -17.92
C ARG A 13 10.19 -3.74 -18.13
N PRO A 14 9.13 -4.32 -18.72
CA PRO A 14 7.86 -3.61 -18.80
C PRO A 14 7.33 -3.30 -17.39
N VAL A 15 6.78 -2.10 -17.17
CA VAL A 15 6.11 -1.70 -15.92
C VAL A 15 4.88 -0.85 -16.22
N SER A 16 3.71 -1.30 -15.77
CA SER A 16 2.44 -0.55 -15.89
C SER A 16 2.13 0.24 -14.63
N LEU A 17 2.08 1.57 -14.77
CA LEU A 17 1.78 2.47 -13.65
C LEU A 17 0.45 2.12 -12.96
N LEU A 18 -0.59 1.80 -13.72
CA LEU A 18 -1.91 1.48 -13.14
C LEU A 18 -1.91 0.17 -12.36
N LYS A 19 -1.28 -0.89 -12.88
CA LYS A 19 -1.25 -2.21 -12.22
C LYS A 19 -0.38 -2.16 -10.96
N THR A 20 0.76 -1.47 -11.05
CA THR A 20 1.78 -1.37 -9.99
C THR A 20 1.35 -0.40 -8.90
N LEU A 21 1.11 0.88 -9.25
CA LEU A 21 0.86 1.94 -8.26
C LEU A 21 -0.60 1.99 -7.78
N GLY A 22 -1.50 1.25 -8.41
CA GLY A 22 -2.93 1.24 -8.07
C GLY A 22 -3.20 0.86 -6.60
N ILE A 23 -2.34 0.04 -6.00
CA ILE A 23 -2.43 -0.33 -4.58
C ILE A 23 -2.23 0.86 -3.62
N LEU A 24 -1.52 1.90 -4.06
CA LEU A 24 -1.24 3.09 -3.24
C LEU A 24 -2.46 4.03 -3.13
N ARG A 25 -3.42 3.91 -4.05
CA ARG A 25 -4.59 4.80 -4.14
C ARG A 25 -5.76 4.29 -3.29
N ARG A 26 -6.23 5.13 -2.35
CA ARG A 26 -7.41 4.88 -1.50
C ARG A 26 -8.67 5.49 -2.12
N GLY A 27 -9.23 4.74 -3.07
CA GLY A 27 -10.43 5.12 -3.83
C GLY A 27 -10.17 6.17 -4.93
N LEU A 28 -11.14 6.37 -5.83
CA LEU A 28 -10.98 7.26 -6.99
C LEU A 28 -10.79 8.74 -6.64
N GLY A 29 -11.21 9.15 -5.44
CA GLY A 29 -11.11 10.53 -4.97
C GLY A 29 -9.93 10.79 -4.02
N ASP A 30 -8.93 9.90 -4.02
CA ASP A 30 -7.73 10.07 -3.20
C ASP A 30 -6.95 11.33 -3.63
N PRO A 31 -6.76 12.32 -2.75
CA PRO A 31 -6.05 13.55 -3.10
C PRO A 31 -4.52 13.40 -3.02
N THR A 32 -3.96 12.27 -2.57
CA THR A 32 -2.49 12.08 -2.51
C THR A 32 -1.89 11.54 -3.80
N ILE A 33 -2.74 11.00 -4.70
CA ILE A 33 -2.28 10.30 -5.88
C ILE A 33 -3.23 10.44 -7.07
N ARG A 34 -2.67 10.72 -8.24
CA ARG A 34 -3.36 10.62 -9.55
C ARG A 34 -2.63 9.62 -10.41
N LEU A 35 -3.39 8.74 -11.05
CA LEU A 35 -2.84 7.68 -11.90
C LEU A 35 -3.55 7.67 -13.25
N SER A 36 -2.75 7.64 -14.31
CA SER A 36 -3.16 7.34 -15.67
C SER A 36 -2.30 6.20 -16.23
N ARG A 37 -2.50 5.86 -17.50
CA ARG A 37 -1.67 4.83 -18.17
C ARG A 37 -0.23 5.28 -18.36
N SER A 38 -0.01 6.58 -18.56
CA SER A 38 1.27 7.15 -18.94
C SER A 38 1.86 8.11 -17.91
N GLU A 39 1.11 8.43 -16.86
CA GLU A 39 1.53 9.42 -15.88
C GLU A 39 1.02 9.06 -14.47
N ALA A 40 1.86 9.28 -13.47
CA ALA A 40 1.47 9.24 -12.07
C ALA A 40 1.92 10.52 -11.36
N TRP A 41 1.05 11.07 -10.53
CA TRP A 41 1.39 12.16 -9.60
C TRP A 41 1.17 11.65 -8.18
N LEU A 42 2.18 11.80 -7.33
CA LEU A 42 2.12 11.45 -5.92
C LEU A 42 2.53 12.67 -5.08
N ALA A 43 1.88 12.87 -3.95
CA ALA A 43 2.21 13.89 -2.98
C ALA A 43 2.34 13.24 -1.60
N PHE A 44 3.51 13.37 -0.98
CA PHE A 44 3.82 12.72 0.30
C PHE A 44 4.87 13.50 1.09
N GLY A 45 4.87 13.28 2.41
CA GLY A 45 5.93 13.77 3.29
C GLY A 45 7.19 12.92 3.19
N THR A 46 8.35 13.54 3.30
CA THR A 46 9.66 12.87 3.38
C THR A 46 10.39 13.30 4.67
N PRO A 47 11.46 12.61 5.08
CA PRO A 47 12.31 13.07 6.19
C PRO A 47 12.88 14.49 6.00
N PHE A 48 12.94 14.97 4.74
CA PHE A 48 13.51 16.27 4.36
C PHE A 48 12.42 17.30 3.99
N GLY A 49 11.17 17.03 4.33
CA GLY A 49 10.01 17.87 4.04
C GLY A 49 9.12 17.32 2.91
N ASP A 50 8.06 18.03 2.60
CA ASP A 50 7.04 17.55 1.66
C ASP A 50 7.55 17.55 0.21
N ALA A 51 7.05 16.59 -0.57
CA ALA A 51 7.40 16.45 -1.97
C ALA A 51 6.18 16.15 -2.84
N THR A 52 6.21 16.68 -4.06
CA THR A 52 5.41 16.21 -5.18
C THR A 52 6.32 15.43 -6.11
N LEU A 53 5.89 14.25 -6.55
CA LEU A 53 6.58 13.43 -7.56
C LEU A 53 5.64 13.21 -8.75
N GLN A 54 6.11 13.58 -9.93
CA GLN A 54 5.54 13.18 -11.21
C GLN A 54 6.39 12.05 -11.80
N ILE A 55 5.73 11.01 -12.29
CA ILE A 55 6.33 9.94 -13.08
C ILE A 55 5.65 9.98 -14.45
N SER A 56 6.42 10.31 -15.49
CA SER A 56 5.97 10.19 -16.88
C SER A 56 6.56 8.92 -17.50
N LYS A 57 5.70 8.07 -18.07
CA LYS A 57 6.08 6.79 -18.66
C LYS A 57 5.13 6.44 -19.82
N PRO A 58 5.42 6.85 -21.06
CA PRO A 58 4.47 6.79 -22.18
C PRO A 58 3.90 5.39 -22.48
N ALA A 59 4.69 4.35 -22.25
CA ALA A 59 4.30 2.95 -22.44
C ALA A 59 4.96 2.06 -21.37
N PRO A 60 4.44 0.84 -21.11
CA PRO A 60 5.05 -0.08 -20.15
C PRO A 60 6.53 -0.40 -20.43
N THR A 61 6.97 -0.42 -21.68
CA THR A 61 8.37 -0.71 -22.07
C THR A 61 9.26 0.53 -22.18
N ALA A 62 8.70 1.74 -22.13
CA ALA A 62 9.50 2.97 -22.26
C ALA A 62 10.28 3.30 -20.97
N PRO A 63 11.40 4.02 -21.02
CA PRO A 63 11.98 4.64 -19.82
C PRO A 63 10.96 5.56 -19.12
N ALA A 64 11.14 5.76 -17.82
CA ALA A 64 10.37 6.72 -17.03
C ALA A 64 11.19 7.99 -16.82
N THR A 65 10.52 9.14 -16.87
CA THR A 65 11.08 10.42 -16.41
C THR A 65 10.40 10.80 -15.11
N PHE A 66 11.22 11.06 -14.09
CA PHE A 66 10.78 11.55 -12.80
C PHE A 66 10.99 13.05 -12.71
N ARG A 67 10.02 13.77 -12.13
CA ARG A 67 10.16 15.17 -11.75
C ARG A 67 9.64 15.36 -10.34
N ALA A 68 10.37 16.10 -9.52
CA ALA A 68 9.97 16.36 -8.15
C ALA A 68 10.13 17.83 -7.76
N TRP A 69 9.28 18.27 -6.83
CA TRP A 69 9.22 19.62 -6.28
C TRP A 69 9.09 19.61 -4.76
N GLY A 70 9.42 20.73 -4.13
CA GLY A 70 9.39 20.91 -2.69
C GLY A 70 10.68 20.48 -1.98
N PRO A 71 10.78 20.73 -0.67
CA PRO A 71 11.98 20.43 0.12
C PRO A 71 12.42 18.96 0.06
N GLY A 72 11.46 18.04 -0.08
CA GLY A 72 11.73 16.60 -0.19
C GLY A 72 12.09 16.08 -1.60
N ALA A 73 12.27 16.96 -2.60
CA ALA A 73 12.40 16.55 -4.01
C ALA A 73 13.58 15.59 -4.27
N HIS A 74 14.73 15.80 -3.64
CA HIS A 74 15.90 14.92 -3.80
C HIS A 74 15.61 13.49 -3.31
N TRP A 75 14.96 13.37 -2.15
CA TRP A 75 14.55 12.08 -1.60
C TRP A 75 13.48 11.41 -2.48
N ALA A 76 12.53 12.19 -2.99
CA ALA A 76 11.49 11.69 -3.89
C ALA A 76 12.08 11.12 -5.20
N ILE A 77 13.07 11.80 -5.80
CA ILE A 77 13.77 11.30 -7.00
C ILE A 77 14.57 10.04 -6.68
N GLY A 78 15.35 10.03 -5.58
CA GLY A 78 16.18 8.89 -5.21
C GLY A 78 15.38 7.62 -4.89
N SER A 79 14.16 7.76 -4.33
CA SER A 79 13.27 6.64 -4.01
C SER A 79 12.34 6.23 -5.16
N ALA A 80 12.16 7.06 -6.19
CA ALA A 80 11.21 6.81 -7.28
C ALA A 80 11.41 5.49 -8.04
N PRO A 81 12.63 4.97 -8.30
CA PRO A 81 12.83 3.66 -8.89
C PRO A 81 12.10 2.52 -8.15
N ASN A 82 12.01 2.60 -6.83
CA ASN A 82 11.36 1.58 -5.99
C ASN A 82 9.84 1.52 -6.21
N LEU A 83 9.22 2.63 -6.63
CA LEU A 83 7.81 2.67 -7.04
C LEU A 83 7.59 1.91 -8.35
N LEU A 84 8.62 1.80 -9.19
CA LEU A 84 8.63 0.99 -10.41
C LEU A 84 9.30 -0.39 -10.20
N GLY A 85 9.37 -0.82 -8.94
CA GLY A 85 9.81 -2.14 -8.55
C GLY A 85 11.32 -2.34 -8.52
N ALA A 86 12.18 -1.32 -8.46
CA ALA A 86 13.64 -1.54 -8.46
C ALA A 86 14.15 -2.55 -7.41
N LEU A 87 13.41 -2.75 -6.32
CA LEU A 87 13.70 -3.74 -5.25
C LEU A 87 12.90 -5.05 -5.38
N ASP A 88 12.09 -5.19 -6.42
CA ASP A 88 11.16 -6.30 -6.65
C ASP A 88 11.78 -7.35 -7.59
N ASP A 89 12.41 -8.37 -7.02
CA ASP A 89 13.00 -9.50 -7.75
C ASP A 89 11.99 -10.65 -7.93
N TRP A 90 11.77 -11.04 -9.18
CA TRP A 90 10.89 -12.14 -9.58
C TRP A 90 11.64 -13.42 -9.95
N SER A 91 12.97 -13.42 -9.91
CA SER A 91 13.80 -14.52 -10.45
C SER A 91 13.46 -15.87 -9.83
N ASP A 92 13.34 -15.95 -8.50
CA ASP A 92 12.94 -17.17 -7.79
C ASP A 92 11.50 -17.59 -8.16
N PHE A 93 10.56 -16.65 -8.21
CA PHE A 93 9.17 -16.93 -8.58
C PHE A 93 9.06 -17.48 -10.01
N ASP A 94 9.75 -16.84 -10.96
CA ASP A 94 9.73 -17.21 -12.37
C ASP A 94 10.47 -18.55 -12.61
N ALA A 95 11.50 -18.87 -11.81
CA ALA A 95 12.15 -20.19 -11.83
C ALA A 95 11.18 -21.29 -11.35
N ARG A 96 10.51 -21.08 -10.21
CA ARG A 96 9.54 -22.01 -9.66
C ARG A 96 8.30 -22.21 -10.55
N ILE A 97 7.91 -21.21 -11.34
CA ILE A 97 6.91 -21.38 -12.41
C ILE A 97 7.38 -22.39 -13.45
N LYS A 98 8.63 -22.28 -13.93
CA LYS A 98 9.18 -23.20 -14.95
C LYS A 98 9.25 -24.64 -14.46
N GLU A 99 9.45 -24.82 -13.15
CA GLU A 99 9.45 -26.12 -12.47
C GLU A 99 8.03 -26.68 -12.21
N GLY A 100 6.97 -25.95 -12.58
CA GLY A 100 5.59 -26.40 -12.38
C GLY A 100 5.11 -26.31 -10.94
N GLN A 101 5.76 -25.51 -10.08
CA GLN A 101 5.41 -25.39 -8.66
C GLN A 101 4.19 -24.49 -8.40
N PHE A 102 3.62 -23.86 -9.43
CA PHE A 102 2.45 -22.98 -9.31
C PHE A 102 1.27 -23.49 -10.13
N PRO A 103 0.02 -23.21 -9.70
CA PRO A 103 -1.16 -23.51 -10.50
C PRO A 103 -1.10 -22.80 -11.87
N GLU A 104 -1.65 -23.45 -12.90
CA GLU A 104 -1.64 -22.94 -14.28
C GLU A 104 -2.17 -21.50 -14.42
N ILE A 105 -3.20 -21.15 -13.65
CA ILE A 105 -3.74 -19.78 -13.65
C ILE A 105 -2.69 -18.74 -13.21
N ILE A 106 -1.81 -19.08 -12.27
CA ILE A 106 -0.74 -18.20 -11.80
C ILE A 106 0.33 -18.05 -12.87
N ALA A 107 0.81 -19.17 -13.44
CA ALA A 107 1.80 -19.18 -14.52
C ALA A 107 1.32 -18.39 -15.74
N ARG A 108 0.10 -18.65 -16.21
CA ARG A 108 -0.53 -17.94 -17.32
C ARG A 108 -0.70 -16.46 -17.02
N THR A 109 -1.18 -16.09 -15.84
CA THR A 109 -1.36 -14.67 -15.49
C THR A 109 -0.01 -13.95 -15.43
N ARG A 110 1.04 -14.57 -14.86
CA ARG A 110 2.38 -14.00 -14.84
C ARG A 110 2.89 -13.71 -16.27
N SER A 111 2.69 -14.65 -17.20
CA SER A 111 3.04 -14.46 -18.61
C SER A 111 2.26 -13.34 -19.31
N LEU A 112 0.97 -13.18 -18.99
CA LEU A 112 0.11 -12.13 -19.55
C LEU A 112 0.33 -10.75 -18.93
N HIS A 113 0.87 -10.70 -17.71
CA HIS A 113 1.10 -9.48 -16.93
C HIS A 113 2.57 -9.35 -16.50
N PRO A 114 3.55 -9.40 -17.43
CA PRO A 114 4.97 -9.22 -17.09
C PRO A 114 5.25 -7.77 -16.65
N ASP A 115 4.32 -6.87 -16.93
CA ASP A 115 4.35 -5.44 -16.61
C ASP A 115 3.91 -5.11 -15.18
N PHE A 116 3.53 -6.11 -14.38
CA PHE A 116 3.20 -5.93 -12.98
C PHE A 116 4.43 -6.16 -12.09
N VAL A 117 4.69 -5.20 -11.21
CA VAL A 117 5.69 -5.26 -10.15
C VAL A 117 5.09 -4.75 -8.84
N LEU A 118 5.70 -5.09 -7.71
CA LEU A 118 5.32 -4.61 -6.39
C LEU A 118 6.02 -3.26 -6.12
N PRO A 119 5.27 -2.16 -5.88
CA PRO A 119 5.90 -0.89 -5.52
C PRO A 119 6.36 -0.91 -4.06
N SER A 120 7.44 -0.19 -3.77
CA SER A 120 7.91 0.05 -2.41
C SER A 120 8.08 1.55 -2.18
N THR A 121 7.33 2.11 -1.22
CA THR A 121 7.35 3.55 -0.94
C THR A 121 8.34 3.97 0.15
N GLY A 122 8.72 3.04 1.04
CA GLY A 122 9.42 3.34 2.29
C GLY A 122 8.57 4.10 3.33
N ARG A 123 7.29 4.40 3.06
CA ARG A 123 6.46 5.27 3.91
C ARG A 123 5.57 4.45 4.83
N ILE A 124 6.04 4.16 6.04
CA ILE A 124 5.33 3.29 6.99
C ILE A 124 4.11 4.00 7.60
N PHE A 125 4.30 5.22 8.13
CA PHE A 125 3.28 5.89 8.93
C PHE A 125 1.97 6.10 8.16
N GLU A 126 2.01 6.69 6.96
CA GLU A 126 0.79 6.95 6.18
C GLU A 126 0.07 5.67 5.75
N HIS A 127 0.82 4.60 5.45
CA HIS A 127 0.23 3.34 5.02
C HIS A 127 -0.40 2.60 6.21
N ALA A 128 0.27 2.60 7.37
CA ALA A 128 -0.30 2.08 8.61
C ALA A 128 -1.52 2.90 9.06
N ALA A 129 -1.46 4.23 8.99
CA ALA A 129 -2.57 5.10 9.31
C ALA A 129 -3.78 4.83 8.40
N GLY A 130 -3.54 4.74 7.08
CA GLY A 130 -4.59 4.41 6.12
C GLY A 130 -5.18 3.01 6.34
N ALA A 131 -4.34 2.02 6.64
CA ALA A 131 -4.81 0.67 6.96
C ALA A 131 -5.63 0.66 8.25
N ILE A 132 -5.22 1.40 9.30
CA ILE A 132 -6.03 1.56 10.51
C ILE A 132 -7.42 2.09 10.15
N LEU A 133 -7.52 3.16 9.35
CA LEU A 133 -8.80 3.76 8.92
C LEU A 133 -9.73 2.78 8.17
N GLU A 134 -9.17 1.74 7.55
CA GLU A 134 -9.89 0.71 6.79
C GLU A 134 -10.35 -0.48 7.65
N GLN A 135 -9.90 -0.59 8.90
CA GLN A 135 -10.23 -1.73 9.75
C GLN A 135 -11.75 -1.87 9.97
N ARG A 136 -12.31 -3.00 9.52
CA ARG A 136 -13.70 -3.44 9.77
C ARG A 136 -14.78 -2.45 9.35
N VAL A 137 -14.54 -1.67 8.30
CA VAL A 137 -15.53 -0.75 7.71
C VAL A 137 -15.62 -0.91 6.20
N THR A 138 -16.66 -0.32 5.62
CA THR A 138 -16.75 -0.27 4.16
C THR A 138 -15.65 0.62 3.59
N GLY A 139 -15.23 0.34 2.35
CA GLY A 139 -14.29 1.20 1.65
C GLY A 139 -14.81 2.64 1.45
N ILE A 140 -16.12 2.85 1.45
CA ILE A 140 -16.71 4.20 1.37
C ILE A 140 -16.41 5.01 2.64
N GLU A 141 -16.60 4.39 3.81
CA GLU A 141 -16.32 5.01 5.11
C GLU A 141 -14.83 5.27 5.30
N ALA A 142 -13.99 4.28 4.97
CA ALA A 142 -12.54 4.44 5.05
C ALA A 142 -12.02 5.54 4.12
N ASN A 143 -12.48 5.58 2.86
CA ASN A 143 -12.12 6.63 1.90
C ASN A 143 -12.66 8.00 2.33
N TYR A 144 -13.79 8.05 3.03
CA TYR A 144 -14.28 9.30 3.61
C TYR A 144 -13.33 9.79 4.70
N ALA A 145 -12.96 8.94 5.67
CA ALA A 145 -12.04 9.28 6.74
C ALA A 145 -10.68 9.74 6.20
N TRP A 146 -10.11 8.99 5.25
CA TRP A 146 -8.86 9.34 4.56
C TRP A 146 -8.91 10.75 3.97
N ARG A 147 -9.92 11.04 3.15
CA ARG A 147 -10.10 12.37 2.55
C ARG A 147 -10.38 13.45 3.58
N TRP A 148 -11.11 13.13 4.65
CA TRP A 148 -11.41 14.09 5.71
C TRP A 148 -10.11 14.53 6.38
N LEU A 149 -9.25 13.59 6.80
CA LEU A 149 -7.97 13.91 7.43
C LEU A 149 -7.11 14.78 6.51
N ILE A 150 -7.00 14.41 5.23
CA ILE A 150 -6.16 15.16 4.28
C ILE A 150 -6.70 16.57 4.02
N ARG A 151 -8.01 16.74 3.85
CA ARG A 151 -8.60 18.05 3.57
C ARG A 151 -8.54 19.01 4.76
N HIS A 152 -8.59 18.50 5.99
CA HIS A 152 -8.63 19.34 7.19
C HIS A 152 -7.26 19.52 7.85
N LEU A 153 -6.35 18.55 7.71
CA LEU A 153 -5.05 18.54 8.39
C LEU A 153 -3.85 18.45 7.43
N GLY A 154 -4.09 18.02 6.19
CA GLY A 154 -3.06 17.95 5.16
C GLY A 154 -2.70 19.31 4.60
N GLN A 155 -1.75 19.31 3.67
CA GLN A 155 -1.23 20.52 3.03
C GLN A 155 -1.28 20.37 1.51
N ARG A 156 -1.26 21.47 0.77
CA ARG A 156 -1.17 21.42 -0.70
C ARG A 156 0.17 20.85 -1.12
N ALA A 157 0.16 20.02 -2.15
CA ALA A 157 1.37 19.45 -2.72
C ALA A 157 2.29 20.56 -3.27
N PRO A 158 3.62 20.54 -3.01
CA PRO A 158 4.56 21.54 -3.52
C PRO A 158 4.64 21.60 -5.05
N GLY A 159 5.07 22.75 -5.59
CA GLY A 159 5.31 22.93 -7.02
C GLY A 159 4.03 23.06 -7.87
N PRO A 160 4.15 22.99 -9.21
CA PRO A 160 3.03 23.03 -10.14
C PRO A 160 2.28 21.68 -10.16
N ALA A 161 1.91 21.18 -8.98
CA ALA A 161 1.14 19.96 -8.83
C ALA A 161 -0.28 20.14 -9.42
N PRO A 162 -0.90 19.07 -9.96
CA PRO A 162 -2.28 19.12 -10.41
C PRO A 162 -3.22 19.60 -9.29
N GLU A 163 -4.21 20.43 -9.66
CA GLU A 163 -5.10 21.09 -8.70
C GLU A 163 -5.77 20.10 -7.75
N GLY A 164 -5.63 20.30 -6.43
CA GLY A 164 -6.26 19.44 -5.41
C GLY A 164 -5.43 18.21 -5.03
N LEU A 165 -4.21 18.06 -5.54
CA LEU A 165 -3.20 17.14 -5.00
C LEU A 165 -2.72 17.66 -3.63
N MET A 166 -2.70 16.79 -2.62
CA MET A 166 -2.47 17.13 -1.22
C MET A 166 -1.56 16.11 -0.54
N ILE A 167 -0.83 16.55 0.48
CA ILE A 167 0.02 15.74 1.34
C ILE A 167 -0.82 15.14 2.49
N PHE A 168 -0.63 13.85 2.79
CA PHE A 168 -1.20 13.25 3.99
C PHE A 168 -0.60 13.88 5.26
N PRO A 169 -1.40 14.25 6.28
CA PRO A 169 -0.89 14.91 7.47
C PRO A 169 0.17 14.06 8.20
N GLY A 170 1.29 14.70 8.59
CA GLY A 170 2.30 14.06 9.42
C GLY A 170 1.78 13.73 10.85
N PRO A 171 2.51 12.89 11.61
CA PRO A 171 2.08 12.42 12.92
C PRO A 171 1.65 13.54 13.88
N GLN A 172 2.40 14.64 13.94
CA GLN A 172 2.12 15.76 14.83
C GLN A 172 0.77 16.44 14.53
N LYS A 173 0.37 16.50 13.25
CA LYS A 173 -0.92 17.08 12.82
C LYS A 173 -2.08 16.14 13.12
N VAL A 174 -1.90 14.83 12.98
CA VAL A 174 -2.94 13.85 13.37
C VAL A 174 -3.09 13.79 14.89
N ALA A 175 -1.99 13.95 15.65
CA ALA A 175 -2.00 13.97 17.11
C ALA A 175 -2.79 15.15 17.71
N SER A 176 -3.00 16.23 16.96
CA SER A 176 -3.80 17.37 17.44
C SER A 176 -5.32 17.15 17.32
N MET A 177 -5.76 16.06 16.68
CA MET A 177 -7.17 15.73 16.54
C MET A 177 -7.82 15.48 17.89
N ARG A 178 -8.96 16.12 18.12
CA ARG A 178 -9.79 15.94 19.31
C ARG A 178 -10.86 14.88 19.03
N ARG A 179 -11.55 14.41 20.07
CA ARG A 179 -12.60 13.37 19.94
C ARG A 179 -13.65 13.70 18.86
N TRP A 180 -14.10 14.94 18.79
CA TRP A 180 -15.11 15.35 17.80
C TRP A 180 -14.57 15.40 16.37
N ASP A 181 -13.25 15.56 16.17
CA ASP A 181 -12.64 15.52 14.84
C ASP A 181 -12.69 14.09 14.30
N TRP A 182 -12.42 13.10 15.14
CA TRP A 182 -12.59 11.68 14.78
C TRP A 182 -14.05 11.34 14.45
N GLN A 183 -15.02 11.87 15.20
CA GLN A 183 -16.44 11.69 14.90
C GLN A 183 -16.81 12.33 13.55
N LYS A 184 -16.34 13.55 13.26
CA LYS A 184 -16.53 14.21 11.96
C LYS A 184 -15.89 13.43 10.82
N ALA A 185 -14.74 12.79 11.07
CA ALA A 185 -14.06 11.88 10.15
C ALA A 185 -14.74 10.51 10.02
N ARG A 186 -15.81 10.22 10.81
CA ARG A 186 -16.50 8.92 10.88
C ARG A 186 -15.59 7.77 11.32
N VAL A 187 -14.70 8.06 12.27
CA VAL A 187 -13.81 7.08 12.88
C VAL A 187 -14.25 6.87 14.33
N GLU A 188 -14.65 5.64 14.67
CA GLU A 188 -15.02 5.27 16.03
C GLU A 188 -13.80 5.16 16.96
N GLY A 189 -14.10 5.07 18.26
CA GLY A 189 -13.09 5.12 19.31
C GLY A 189 -12.00 4.05 19.19
N GLN A 190 -12.32 2.84 18.70
CA GLN A 190 -11.31 1.79 18.57
C GLN A 190 -10.21 2.17 17.57
N ARG A 191 -10.57 2.52 16.33
CA ARG A 191 -9.60 3.00 15.33
C ARG A 191 -8.89 4.28 15.75
N ALA A 192 -9.60 5.23 16.37
CA ALA A 192 -8.98 6.46 16.87
C ALA A 192 -7.93 6.17 17.96
N ASN A 193 -8.19 5.23 18.88
CA ASN A 193 -7.24 4.79 19.90
C ASN A 193 -6.04 4.03 19.29
N THR A 194 -6.28 3.18 18.28
CA THR A 194 -5.19 2.52 17.54
C THR A 194 -4.30 3.55 16.85
N MET A 195 -4.89 4.57 16.21
CA MET A 195 -4.14 5.67 15.62
C MET A 195 -3.31 6.41 16.67
N ALA A 196 -3.91 6.75 17.82
CA ALA A 196 -3.19 7.41 18.91
C ALA A 196 -1.95 6.62 19.36
N ARG A 197 -2.04 5.29 19.43
CA ARG A 197 -0.89 4.41 19.76
C ARG A 197 0.16 4.38 18.64
N LEU A 198 -0.26 4.31 17.37
CA LEU A 198 0.65 4.41 16.23
C LEU A 198 1.44 5.72 16.27
N LEU A 199 0.79 6.84 16.60
CA LEU A 199 1.44 8.15 16.70
C LEU A 199 2.57 8.18 17.72
N GLN A 200 2.42 7.48 18.85
CA GLN A 200 3.46 7.41 19.90
C GLN A 200 4.74 6.70 19.41
N VAL A 201 4.63 5.78 18.46
CA VAL A 201 5.76 4.98 17.97
C VAL A 201 6.20 5.33 16.55
N ALA A 202 5.55 6.30 15.89
CA ALA A 202 5.79 6.64 14.50
C ALA A 202 7.28 6.97 14.21
N GLY A 203 7.93 7.72 15.10
CA GLY A 203 9.36 8.04 14.98
C GLY A 203 10.26 6.81 15.10
N SER A 204 9.92 5.84 15.96
CA SER A 204 10.66 4.58 16.08
C SER A 204 10.45 3.67 14.87
N LEU A 205 9.25 3.68 14.29
CA LEU A 205 8.97 2.91 13.08
C LEU A 205 9.69 3.47 11.86
N GLN A 206 9.95 4.78 11.79
CA GLN A 206 10.67 5.41 10.68
C GLN A 206 12.07 4.81 10.45
N TRP A 207 12.73 4.30 11.50
CA TRP A 207 14.03 3.63 11.37
C TRP A 207 14.01 2.45 10.39
N TRP A 208 12.85 1.80 10.24
CA TRP A 208 12.66 0.64 9.36
C TRP A 208 12.47 1.02 7.89
N ALA A 209 12.12 2.27 7.58
CA ALA A 209 11.75 2.72 6.23
C ALA A 209 12.80 2.42 5.15
N GLU A 210 14.07 2.44 5.52
CA GLU A 210 15.21 2.22 4.63
C GLU A 210 15.87 0.85 4.82
N LYS A 211 15.29 -0.02 5.66
CA LYS A 211 15.83 -1.35 5.93
C LYS A 211 15.17 -2.39 5.01
N PRO A 212 15.93 -3.39 4.55
CA PRO A 212 15.35 -4.58 3.96
C PRO A 212 14.30 -5.21 4.89
N MET A 213 13.28 -5.84 4.31
CA MET A 213 12.17 -6.40 5.08
C MET A 213 12.60 -7.53 6.04
N ASP A 214 13.65 -8.27 5.68
CA ASP A 214 14.27 -9.34 6.46
C ASP A 214 15.31 -8.84 7.47
N HIS A 215 15.52 -7.52 7.56
CA HIS A 215 16.47 -6.95 8.50
C HIS A 215 16.04 -7.21 9.95
N ALA A 216 16.97 -7.71 10.77
CA ALA A 216 16.79 -7.87 12.19
C ALA A 216 17.44 -6.71 12.94
N ARG A 217 16.72 -6.10 13.88
CA ARG A 217 17.24 -5.02 14.73
C ARG A 217 18.24 -5.62 15.73
N PRO A 218 19.55 -5.28 15.64
CA PRO A 218 20.59 -6.00 16.39
C PRO A 218 20.43 -5.95 17.92
N THR A 219 19.76 -4.93 18.45
CA THR A 219 19.58 -4.70 19.90
C THR A 219 18.18 -5.07 20.42
N ALA A 220 17.36 -5.77 19.62
CA ALA A 220 16.02 -6.15 20.04
C ALA A 220 16.02 -7.34 21.01
N LYS A 221 15.20 -7.25 22.07
CA LYS A 221 14.93 -8.35 23.01
C LYS A 221 13.84 -9.32 22.53
N ALA A 222 13.27 -9.06 21.36
CA ALA A 222 12.18 -9.80 20.72
C ALA A 222 12.65 -10.17 19.29
N PRO A 223 11.81 -10.76 18.40
CA PRO A 223 12.23 -11.16 17.04
C PRO A 223 12.94 -10.05 16.25
N GLY A 224 12.71 -8.80 16.64
CA GLY A 224 13.49 -7.68 16.14
C GLY A 224 13.21 -7.42 14.67
N THR A 225 12.06 -7.83 14.15
CA THR A 225 11.63 -7.61 12.76
C THR A 225 10.69 -6.41 12.68
N LEU A 226 10.52 -5.87 11.48
CA LEU A 226 9.53 -4.83 11.22
C LEU A 226 8.10 -5.31 11.53
N GLU A 227 7.76 -6.55 11.18
CA GLU A 227 6.46 -7.15 11.51
C GLU A 227 6.19 -7.13 13.01
N ALA A 228 7.16 -7.56 13.82
CA ALA A 228 7.05 -7.55 15.28
C ALA A 228 6.96 -6.12 15.83
N ALA A 229 7.68 -5.17 15.22
CA ALA A 229 7.60 -3.76 15.60
C ALA A 229 6.20 -3.18 15.34
N LEU A 230 5.59 -3.46 14.18
CA LEU A 230 4.22 -3.05 13.87
C LEU A 230 3.19 -3.76 14.78
N GLY A 231 3.32 -5.07 14.95
CA GLY A 231 2.43 -5.88 15.78
C GLY A 231 2.51 -5.58 17.28
N SER A 232 3.56 -4.89 17.73
CA SER A 232 3.68 -4.43 19.12
C SER A 232 2.67 -3.33 19.48
N VAL A 233 2.06 -2.67 18.49
CA VAL A 233 1.07 -1.61 18.69
C VAL A 233 -0.32 -2.22 18.90
N PRO A 234 -0.94 -2.07 20.08
CA PRO A 234 -2.25 -2.67 20.33
C PRO A 234 -3.33 -2.13 19.37
N GLY A 235 -3.92 -3.03 18.58
CA GLY A 235 -4.89 -2.72 17.52
C GLY A 235 -4.32 -2.84 16.10
N ILE A 236 -3.02 -3.08 15.94
CA ILE A 236 -2.37 -3.44 14.67
C ILE A 236 -2.18 -4.96 14.65
N GLY A 237 -3.00 -5.65 13.85
CA GLY A 237 -2.94 -7.10 13.65
C GLY A 237 -2.40 -7.49 12.27
N PRO A 238 -2.39 -8.80 11.94
CA PRO A 238 -1.83 -9.34 10.70
C PRO A 238 -2.34 -8.64 9.43
N TRP A 239 -3.64 -8.34 9.37
CA TRP A 239 -4.24 -7.61 8.25
C TRP A 239 -3.60 -6.22 8.05
N THR A 240 -3.49 -5.42 9.11
CA THR A 240 -2.91 -4.06 9.04
C THR A 240 -1.41 -4.10 8.75
N ILE A 241 -0.70 -5.09 9.29
CA ILE A 241 0.71 -5.33 8.99
C ILE A 241 0.86 -5.61 7.48
N ALA A 242 0.08 -6.54 6.94
CA ALA A 242 0.13 -6.88 5.52
C ALA A 242 -0.18 -5.68 4.62
N GLU A 243 -1.29 -4.96 4.86
CA GLU A 243 -1.64 -3.77 4.09
C GLU A 243 -0.55 -2.68 4.16
N THR A 244 0.12 -2.54 5.31
CA THR A 244 1.22 -1.60 5.47
C THR A 244 2.44 -2.05 4.66
N LEU A 245 2.86 -3.30 4.79
CA LEU A 245 4.10 -3.83 4.20
C LEU A 245 4.01 -4.04 2.69
N GLN A 246 2.83 -4.39 2.18
CA GLN A 246 2.57 -4.46 0.74
C GLN A 246 2.80 -3.12 0.04
N ARG A 247 2.57 -1.98 0.72
CA ARG A 247 2.75 -0.64 0.15
C ARG A 247 4.10 -0.02 0.50
N SER A 248 4.52 -0.15 1.75
CA SER A 248 5.77 0.45 2.24
C SER A 248 7.02 -0.29 1.80
N HIS A 249 6.99 -1.63 1.77
CA HIS A 249 8.17 -2.46 1.50
C HIS A 249 7.99 -3.37 0.27
N GLY A 250 6.87 -3.25 -0.45
CA GLY A 250 6.58 -4.10 -1.61
C GLY A 250 6.54 -5.60 -1.27
N SER A 251 6.06 -5.97 -0.08
CA SER A 251 6.16 -7.35 0.40
C SER A 251 5.55 -8.37 -0.56
N SER A 252 6.34 -9.39 -0.93
CA SER A 252 5.94 -10.50 -1.79
C SER A 252 5.16 -11.61 -1.06
N ASP A 253 5.12 -11.57 0.28
CA ASP A 253 4.64 -12.70 1.08
C ASP A 253 3.52 -12.37 2.07
N HIS A 254 3.35 -11.10 2.44
CA HIS A 254 2.33 -10.70 3.40
C HIS A 254 0.95 -10.64 2.74
N ILE A 255 0.09 -11.60 3.06
CA ILE A 255 -1.31 -11.61 2.65
C ILE A 255 -2.21 -10.98 3.73
N SER A 256 -3.27 -10.30 3.32
CA SER A 256 -4.17 -9.56 4.21
C SER A 256 -5.17 -10.49 4.90
N VAL A 257 -4.68 -11.37 5.77
CA VAL A 257 -5.49 -12.33 6.56
C VAL A 257 -6.56 -11.59 7.35
N GLY A 258 -7.81 -12.05 7.31
CA GLY A 258 -8.94 -11.35 7.94
C GLY A 258 -9.61 -10.29 7.05
N ASP A 259 -9.15 -10.15 5.80
CA ASP A 259 -9.90 -9.43 4.77
C ASP A 259 -11.22 -10.16 4.47
N PHE A 260 -12.31 -9.41 4.44
CA PHE A 260 -13.67 -9.95 4.33
C PHE A 260 -13.94 -10.70 3.01
N HIS A 261 -13.11 -10.52 1.99
CA HIS A 261 -13.31 -11.12 0.68
C HIS A 261 -12.15 -12.01 0.23
N LEU A 262 -10.96 -11.85 0.78
CA LEU A 262 -9.75 -12.48 0.27
C LEU A 262 -9.79 -14.01 0.35
N ALA A 263 -10.06 -14.61 1.52
CA ALA A 263 -10.02 -16.07 1.68
C ALA A 263 -11.02 -16.77 0.75
N ASP A 264 -12.25 -16.25 0.70
CA ASP A 264 -13.30 -16.75 -0.20
C ASP A 264 -12.89 -16.61 -1.68
N PHE A 265 -12.33 -15.47 -2.07
CA PHE A 265 -11.82 -15.26 -3.43
C PHE A 265 -10.71 -16.26 -3.79
N VAL A 266 -9.70 -16.42 -2.93
CA VAL A 266 -8.58 -17.34 -3.15
C VAL A 266 -9.08 -18.79 -3.23
N GLY A 267 -9.91 -19.22 -2.28
CA GLY A 267 -10.49 -20.56 -2.27
C GLY A 267 -11.33 -20.82 -3.51
N GLN A 268 -12.18 -19.87 -3.90
CA GLN A 268 -13.01 -20.05 -5.07
C GLN A 268 -12.17 -20.20 -6.35
N VAL A 269 -11.13 -19.39 -6.53
CA VAL A 269 -10.32 -19.43 -7.76
C VAL A 269 -9.41 -20.65 -7.81
N LEU A 270 -8.79 -21.04 -6.68
CA LEU A 270 -7.83 -22.14 -6.65
C LEU A 270 -8.45 -23.53 -6.41
N THR A 271 -9.57 -23.59 -5.71
CA THR A 271 -10.19 -24.87 -5.28
C THR A 271 -11.65 -25.01 -5.70
N GLY A 272 -12.28 -23.94 -6.22
CA GLY A 272 -13.71 -23.94 -6.53
C GLY A 272 -14.63 -23.84 -5.31
N SER A 273 -14.09 -23.68 -4.09
CA SER A 273 -14.85 -23.71 -2.84
C SER A 273 -14.54 -22.53 -1.92
N ARG A 274 -15.46 -22.19 -1.02
CA ARG A 274 -15.21 -21.17 0.02
C ARG A 274 -14.29 -21.75 1.09
N ILE A 275 -13.29 -20.97 1.50
CA ILE A 275 -12.35 -21.36 2.56
C ILE A 275 -12.23 -20.27 3.62
N SER A 276 -11.85 -20.69 4.83
CA SER A 276 -11.49 -19.80 5.93
C SER A 276 -10.10 -19.19 5.77
N ASP A 277 -9.78 -18.17 6.57
CA ASP A 277 -8.43 -17.58 6.62
C ASP A 277 -7.34 -18.62 6.95
N GLY A 278 -7.61 -19.55 7.88
CA GLY A 278 -6.66 -20.62 8.22
C GLY A 278 -6.41 -21.56 7.05
N GLN A 279 -7.47 -21.98 6.38
CA GLN A 279 -7.36 -22.80 5.17
C GLN A 279 -6.67 -22.06 4.02
N MET A 280 -6.88 -20.75 3.88
CA MET A 280 -6.14 -19.94 2.91
C MET A 280 -4.64 -19.92 3.22
N LEU A 281 -4.27 -19.80 4.50
CA LEU A 281 -2.86 -19.85 4.92
C LEU A 281 -2.23 -21.20 4.60
N GLU A 282 -2.92 -22.31 4.88
CA GLU A 282 -2.47 -23.67 4.52
C GLU A 282 -2.34 -23.84 3.00
N LEU A 283 -3.37 -23.41 2.25
CA LEU A 283 -3.41 -23.49 0.79
C LEU A 283 -2.27 -22.71 0.14
N LEU A 284 -1.92 -21.54 0.68
CA LEU A 284 -0.87 -20.68 0.14
C LEU A 284 0.52 -20.98 0.73
N ALA A 285 0.63 -21.78 1.79
CA ALA A 285 1.92 -22.07 2.45
C ALA A 285 3.01 -22.57 1.49
N PRO A 286 2.74 -23.45 0.51
CA PRO A 286 3.76 -23.91 -0.44
C PRO A 286 4.36 -22.78 -1.29
N TYR A 287 3.66 -21.66 -1.43
CA TYR A 287 4.09 -20.54 -2.27
C TYR A 287 4.91 -19.49 -1.53
N ALA A 288 5.20 -19.65 -0.23
CA ALA A 288 6.15 -18.78 0.45
C ALA A 288 7.52 -18.81 -0.27
N PRO A 289 8.25 -17.68 -0.39
CA PRO A 289 7.95 -16.33 0.13
C PRO A 289 7.18 -15.42 -0.86
N HIS A 290 6.28 -15.99 -1.67
CA HIS A 290 5.57 -15.30 -2.76
C HIS A 290 4.04 -15.32 -2.61
N ARG A 291 3.52 -15.54 -1.41
CA ARG A 291 2.06 -15.68 -1.19
C ARG A 291 1.29 -14.45 -1.66
N GLN A 292 1.83 -13.25 -1.44
CA GLN A 292 1.21 -12.03 -1.94
C GLN A 292 1.32 -11.91 -3.46
N ARG A 293 2.42 -12.35 -4.10
CA ARG A 293 2.48 -12.39 -5.57
C ARG A 293 1.38 -13.26 -6.16
N VAL A 294 1.14 -14.43 -5.57
CA VAL A 294 0.04 -15.34 -5.94
C VAL A 294 -1.30 -14.60 -5.83
N VAL A 295 -1.59 -13.97 -4.69
CA VAL A 295 -2.82 -13.18 -4.51
C VAL A 295 -2.96 -12.08 -5.56
N ARG A 296 -1.89 -11.32 -5.84
CA ARG A 296 -1.92 -10.24 -6.83
C ARG A 296 -2.16 -10.76 -8.25
N LEU A 297 -1.57 -11.89 -8.61
CA LEU A 297 -1.81 -12.55 -9.90
C LEU A 297 -3.23 -13.10 -9.99
N LEU A 298 -3.79 -13.68 -8.93
CA LEU A 298 -5.21 -14.07 -8.92
C LEU A 298 -6.13 -12.87 -9.19
N VAL A 299 -5.87 -11.72 -8.57
CA VAL A 299 -6.64 -10.49 -8.84
C VAL A 299 -6.46 -10.03 -10.30
N LEU A 300 -5.25 -10.09 -10.84
CA LEU A 300 -4.95 -9.69 -12.23
C LEU A 300 -5.52 -10.63 -13.28
N SER A 301 -5.77 -11.90 -12.94
CA SER A 301 -6.38 -12.89 -13.84
C SER A 301 -7.78 -12.50 -14.32
N GLY A 302 -8.41 -11.52 -13.68
CA GLY A 302 -9.75 -11.04 -14.01
C GLY A 302 -10.88 -11.94 -13.51
N GLN A 303 -10.55 -13.04 -12.82
CA GLN A 303 -11.54 -13.88 -12.14
C GLN A 303 -12.31 -13.05 -11.12
N LYS A 304 -13.63 -13.30 -11.05
CA LYS A 304 -14.52 -12.62 -10.11
C LYS A 304 -15.09 -13.64 -9.15
N LYS A 305 -15.08 -13.28 -7.87
CA LYS A 305 -15.85 -13.98 -6.86
C LYS A 305 -17.32 -14.05 -7.29
N GLN A 306 -17.97 -15.21 -7.14
CA GLN A 306 -19.40 -15.32 -7.36
C GLN A 306 -20.12 -14.49 -6.27
N SER A 307 -20.93 -13.52 -6.70
CA SER A 307 -21.66 -12.65 -5.77
C SER A 307 -22.89 -13.37 -5.23
N PHE A 308 -22.89 -13.68 -3.94
CA PHE A 308 -24.09 -14.10 -3.22
C PHE A 308 -24.40 -13.07 -2.12
N GLY A 309 -25.51 -12.35 -2.24
CA GLY A 309 -26.08 -11.50 -1.18
C GLY A 309 -25.99 -9.97 -1.39
N PRO A 310 -26.85 -9.19 -0.69
CA PRO A 310 -26.89 -7.73 -0.78
C PRO A 310 -25.66 -7.06 -0.14
N ARG A 311 -25.25 -5.90 -0.69
CA ARG A 311 -24.12 -5.10 -0.15
C ARG A 311 -24.48 -4.56 1.24
N TYR A 312 -23.57 -4.68 2.21
CA TYR A 312 -23.72 -4.06 3.53
C TYR A 312 -23.88 -2.54 3.38
N ALA A 313 -24.94 -1.99 3.96
CA ALA A 313 -25.15 -0.54 4.05
C ALA A 313 -24.19 0.05 5.10
N PRO A 314 -23.66 1.28 4.90
CA PRO A 314 -22.83 1.96 5.89
C PRO A 314 -23.53 2.09 7.25
N LEU A 315 -22.81 1.88 8.34
CA LEU A 315 -23.37 1.97 9.69
C LEU A 315 -23.36 3.45 10.15
N ASP A 316 -24.50 3.98 10.56
CA ASP A 316 -24.59 5.37 11.04
C ASP A 316 -24.15 5.47 12.51
N HIS A 317 -22.94 5.96 12.72
CA HIS A 317 -22.35 6.15 14.05
C HIS A 317 -22.56 7.56 14.63
N ARG A 318 -23.29 8.46 13.98
CA ARG A 318 -23.41 9.88 14.38
C ARG A 318 -24.14 10.12 15.71
N ARG A 319 -24.68 9.09 16.34
CA ARG A 319 -25.46 9.16 17.60
C ARG A 319 -24.96 8.21 18.70
N ARG A 320 -23.71 7.71 18.62
CA ARG A 320 -23.10 6.84 19.64
C ARG A 320 -21.81 7.45 20.22
#